data_AF-K1S4T7-F1
#
_entry.id   AF-K1S4T7-F1
#
_cell.length_a   1.000
_cell.length_b   1.000
_cell.length_c   1.000
_cell.angle_alpha   90.00
_cell.angle_beta   90.00
_cell.angle_gamma   90.00
#
_symmetry.space_group_name_H-M   'P 1'
#
loop_
_entity.id
_entity.type
_entity.pdbx_description
1 polymer ?
#
loop_
_entity_poly.entity_id
_entity_poly.type
_entity_poly.pdbx_seq_one_letter_code
_entity_poly.pdbx_strand_id
1 'polypeptide(L)' 'IYENETQDTHSGGSGCACSAVVLASMIIPKLIDGTWKKVLFVPTGALMSKTSFNEGENVAGIAHAIFLEGVR' A
#
# COMPACT_ATOMS: atom_id res chain seq x y z
N ILE A 1 -0.91 -9.16 -6.07
CA ILE A 1 -1.31 -8.17 -7.11
C ILE A 1 -0.85 -8.63 -8.47
N TYR A 2 0.37 -9.14 -8.59
CA TYR A 2 0.96 -9.65 -9.83
C TYR A 2 1.84 -10.87 -9.51
N GLU A 3 2.19 -11.62 -10.55
CA GLU A 3 3.19 -12.68 -10.57
C GLU A 3 4.51 -12.12 -11.09
N ASN A 4 5.52 -12.04 -10.22
CA ASN A 4 6.73 -11.27 -10.51
C ASN A 4 7.57 -11.88 -11.64
N GLU A 5 7.55 -13.20 -11.78
CA GLU A 5 8.35 -13.91 -12.78
C GLU A 5 7.84 -13.70 -14.22
N THR A 6 6.57 -13.32 -14.38
CA THR A 6 5.91 -13.30 -15.70
C THR A 6 5.41 -11.91 -16.11
N GLN A 7 5.26 -10.98 -15.17
CA GLN A 7 4.57 -9.70 -15.41
C GLN A 7 5.48 -8.45 -15.43
N ASP A 8 6.80 -8.61 -15.39
CA ASP A 8 7.83 -7.54 -15.52
C ASP A 8 7.47 -6.22 -14.80
N THR A 9 7.14 -6.31 -13.51
CA THR A 9 6.65 -5.15 -12.75
C THR A 9 7.74 -4.20 -12.26
N HIS A 10 9.00 -4.43 -12.67
CA HIS A 10 10.18 -3.69 -12.20
C HIS A 10 10.21 -3.52 -10.67
N SER A 11 10.03 -2.30 -10.17
CA SER A 11 10.04 -1.97 -8.72
C SER A 11 8.80 -2.45 -7.96
N GLY A 12 7.85 -3.11 -8.62
CA GLY A 12 6.67 -3.70 -8.03
C GLY A 12 5.41 -2.82 -8.10
N GLY A 13 4.41 -3.16 -7.27
CA GLY A 13 3.12 -2.48 -7.25
C GLY A 13 3.14 -1.16 -6.49
N SER A 14 2.62 -0.09 -7.10
CA SER A 14 2.49 1.24 -6.48
C SER A 14 1.12 1.87 -6.80
N GLY A 15 0.87 3.07 -6.28
CA GLY A 15 -0.37 3.82 -6.45
C GLY A 15 -1.46 3.46 -5.45
N CYS A 16 -2.51 4.29 -5.41
CA CYS A 16 -3.56 4.21 -4.39
C CYS A 16 -4.30 2.86 -4.37
N ALA A 17 -4.48 2.23 -5.53
CA ALA A 17 -5.16 0.95 -5.63
C ALA A 17 -4.34 -0.19 -5.02
N CYS A 18 -3.01 -0.16 -5.10
CA CYS A 18 -2.14 -1.24 -4.63
C CYS A 18 -2.37 -1.55 -3.14
N SER A 19 -2.27 -0.52 -2.30
CA SER A 19 -2.52 -0.64 -0.86
C SER A 19 -3.98 -1.00 -0.57
N ALA A 20 -4.93 -0.42 -1.29
CA ALA A 20 -6.35 -0.65 -1.07
C ALA A 20 -6.76 -2.10 -1.36
N VAL A 21 -6.35 -2.66 -2.51
CA VAL A 21 -6.72 -4.03 -2.88
C VAL A 21 -6.03 -5.06 -1.99
N VAL A 22 -4.77 -4.87 -1.63
CA VAL A 22 -4.06 -5.79 -0.72
C VAL A 22 -4.71 -5.79 0.65
N LEU A 23 -5.05 -4.62 1.19
CA LEU A 23 -5.77 -4.52 2.45
C LEU A 23 -7.10 -5.29 2.38
N ALA A 24 -7.92 -4.99 1.38
CA ALA A 24 -9.28 -5.54 1.27
C ALA A 24 -9.31 -7.04 0.94
N SER A 25 -8.46 -7.52 0.03
CA SER A 25 -8.56 -8.87 -0.50
C SER A 25 -7.62 -9.88 0.17
N MET A 26 -6.63 -9.42 0.94
CA MET A 26 -5.65 -10.30 1.57
C MET A 26 -5.58 -10.08 3.08
N ILE A 27 -5.39 -8.83 3.53
CA ILE A 27 -5.15 -8.56 4.95
C ILE A 27 -6.42 -8.73 5.78
N ILE A 28 -7.53 -8.09 5.38
CA ILE A 28 -8.80 -8.17 6.12
C ILE A 28 -9.30 -9.63 6.22
N PRO A 29 -9.33 -10.45 5.15
CA PRO A 29 -9.73 -11.86 5.26
C PRO A 29 -8.88 -12.65 6.25
N LYS A 30 -7.56 -12.44 6.26
CA LYS A 30 -6.65 -13.10 7.21
C LYS A 30 -6.82 -12.66 8.66
N LEU A 31 -7.32 -11.43 8.89
CA LEU A 31 -7.73 -11.00 10.22
C LEU A 31 -9.04 -11.68 10.64
N ILE A 32 -10.00 -11.79 9.71
CA ILE A 32 -11.31 -12.42 9.96
C ILE A 32 -11.19 -13.92 10.22
N ASP A 33 -10.37 -14.63 9.45
CA ASP A 33 -10.17 -16.08 9.60
C ASP A 33 -9.28 -16.44 10.80
N GLY A 34 -8.65 -15.46 11.44
CA GLY A 34 -7.81 -15.61 12.62
C GLY A 34 -6.36 -16.00 12.33
N THR A 35 -5.95 -16.11 11.06
CA THR A 35 -4.57 -16.34 10.66
C THR A 35 -3.68 -15.22 11.20
N TRP A 36 -4.15 -13.97 11.11
CA TRP A 36 -3.51 -12.80 11.69
C TRP A 36 -4.37 -12.23 12.80
N LYS A 37 -3.73 -11.77 13.87
CA LYS A 37 -4.41 -11.20 15.04
C LYS A 37 -4.32 -9.68 15.09
N LYS A 38 -3.15 -9.14 14.75
CA LYS A 38 -2.81 -7.71 14.83
C LYS A 38 -1.94 -7.34 13.64
N VAL A 39 -2.29 -6.26 12.95
CA VAL A 39 -1.55 -5.76 11.78
C VAL A 39 -1.43 -4.24 11.89
N LEU A 40 -0.20 -3.73 11.78
CA LEU A 40 0.03 -2.31 11.55
C LEU A 40 0.15 -2.08 10.03
N PHE A 41 -0.90 -1.53 9.43
CA PHE A 41 -0.96 -1.25 8.00
C PHE A 41 -0.55 0.20 7.74
N VAL A 42 0.47 0.42 6.91
CA VAL A 42 1.06 1.75 6.67
C VAL A 42 1.15 2.03 5.17
N PRO A 43 0.05 2.43 4.50
CA PRO A 43 0.10 2.93 3.14
C PRO A 43 0.91 4.23 3.06
N THR A 44 1.70 4.35 1.99
CA THR A 44 2.55 5.51 1.71
C THR A 44 2.11 6.23 0.44
N GLY A 45 2.36 7.53 0.37
CA GLY A 45 2.11 8.36 -0.80
C GLY A 45 3.25 9.32 -1.09
N ALA A 46 3.39 9.71 -2.35
CA ALA A 46 4.25 10.79 -2.79
C ALA A 46 3.36 11.98 -3.19
N LEU A 47 3.54 13.12 -2.51
CA LEU A 47 2.82 14.35 -2.78
C LEU A 47 3.59 15.12 -3.85
N MET A 48 3.11 15.02 -5.09
CA MET A 48 3.72 15.69 -6.25
C MET A 48 2.66 16.14 -7.25
N SER A 49 3.04 17.09 -8.10
CA SER A 49 2.31 17.46 -9.31
C SER A 49 3.27 17.47 -10.50
N LYS A 50 2.73 17.46 -11.73
CA LYS A 50 3.55 17.59 -12.94
C LYS A 50 4.38 18.88 -12.93
N THR A 51 3.78 19.98 -12.45
CA THR A 51 4.43 21.29 -12.36
C THR A 51 5.58 21.26 -11.36
N SER A 52 5.31 20.90 -10.10
CA SER A 52 6.33 20.89 -9.03
C SER A 52 7.52 19.98 -9.38
N PHE A 53 7.26 18.82 -9.99
CA PHE A 53 8.32 17.91 -10.42
C PHE A 53 9.20 18.52 -11.52
N ASN A 54 8.60 19.15 -12.53
CA ASN A 54 9.33 19.76 -13.65
C ASN A 54 10.07 21.05 -13.26
N GLU A 55 9.61 21.74 -12.22
CA GLU A 55 10.28 22.91 -11.64
C GLU A 55 11.44 22.53 -10.71
N GLY A 56 11.70 21.24 -10.50
CA GLY A 56 12.80 20.74 -9.69
C GLY A 56 12.54 20.78 -8.19
N GLU A 57 11.27 20.89 -7.77
CA GLU A 57 10.92 20.81 -6.35
C GLU A 57 11.11 19.39 -5.80
N ASN A 58 11.37 19.31 -4.49
CA ASN A 58 11.47 18.02 -3.81
C ASN A 58 10.10 17.32 -3.75
N VAL A 59 10.09 16.00 -3.95
CA VAL A 59 8.89 15.17 -3.74
C VAL A 59 8.73 14.87 -2.25
N ALA A 60 7.66 15.37 -1.64
CA ALA A 60 7.34 15.09 -0.24
C ALA A 60 6.68 13.71 -0.09
N GLY A 61 7.19 12.89 0.82
CA GLY A 61 6.57 11.60 1.19
C GLY A 61 5.60 11.75 2.37
N ILE A 62 4.54 10.94 2.37
CA ILE A 62 3.59 10.83 3.49
C ILE A 62 3.23 9.36 3.75
N ALA A 63 2.89 9.04 4.99
CA ALA A 63 2.37 7.73 5.38
C ALA A 63 1.25 7.87 6.42
N HIS A 64 0.25 7.02 6.34
CA HIS A 64 -0.83 6.94 7.33
C HIS A 64 -0.84 5.57 7.97
N ALA A 65 -0.61 5.48 9.27
CA ALA A 65 -0.61 4.22 9.99
C ALA A 65 -1.99 3.87 10.53
N ILE A 66 -2.44 2.64 10.29
CA ILE A 66 -3.71 2.09 10.76
C ILE A 66 -3.41 0.79 11.50
N PHE A 67 -3.76 0.73 12.78
CA PHE A 67 -3.64 -0.50 13.57
C PHE A 67 -4.96 -1.29 13.47
N LEU A 68 -4.88 -2.52 12.98
CA LEU A 68 -6.01 -3.42 12.79
C LEU A 68 -5.88 -4.62 13.73
N GLU A 69 -6.94 -4.92 14.46
CA GLU A 69 -7.02 -6.06 15.38
C GLU A 69 -8.24 -6.92 15.02
N GLY A 70 -8.02 -8.23 14.91
CA GLY A 70 -9.09 -9.19 14.68
C GLY A 70 -9.94 -9.35 15.95
N VAL A 71 -11.26 -9.26 15.82
CA VAL A 71 -12.20 -9.42 16.92
C VAL A 71 -12.61 -10.90 16.98
N ARG A 72 -11.81 -11.72 17.68
CA ARG A 72 -12.14 -13.11 18.02
C ARG A 72 -11.68 -13.44 19.43
#